data_AF-A0A496WR75-F1
#
_entry.id   AF-A0A496WR75-F1
#
_cell.length_a   1.000
_cell.length_b   1.000
_cell.length_c   1.000
_cell.angle_alpha   90.00
_cell.angle_beta   90.00
_cell.angle_gamma   90.00
#
_symmetry.space_group_name_H-M   'P 1'
#
loop_
_entity.id
_entity.type
_entity.pdbx_description
1 polymer ?
#
loop_
_entity_poly.entity_id
_entity_poly.type
_entity_poly.pdbx_seq_one_letter_code
_entity_poly.pdbx_strand_id
1 'polypeptide(L)'
;PKGRTDPILAAITKEFGGEPGYWDHVAKAAKDGDKHCLSLLAARICPPFKARSICVELDLEGDTSKDYTTGVLDAVAGGKLPPDEAASLLSAILAGNKLEMIEELEQRVNQMEERKNGYS
;
A
#
# COMPACT_ATOMS: atom_id res chain seq x y z
N PRO A 1 9.16 6.68 -16.90
CA PRO A 1 7.68 6.52 -16.92
C PRO A 1 6.96 7.86 -17.11
N LYS A 2 6.85 8.32 -18.37
CA LYS A 2 6.19 9.58 -18.79
C LYS A 2 4.83 9.24 -19.41
N GLY A 3 3.81 8.96 -18.59
CA GLY A 3 2.59 8.30 -19.10
C GLY A 3 1.25 8.83 -18.61
N ARG A 4 1.18 9.94 -17.86
CA ARG A 4 -0.12 10.46 -17.38
C ARG A 4 -0.22 11.98 -17.23
N THR A 5 0.91 12.69 -17.32
CA THR A 5 1.00 14.14 -17.14
C THR A 5 0.71 14.93 -18.42
N ASP A 6 1.02 14.36 -19.59
CA ASP A 6 0.95 15.08 -20.86
C ASP A 6 -0.45 15.58 -21.25
N PRO A 7 -1.55 14.78 -21.13
CA PRO A 7 -2.88 15.28 -21.48
C PRO A 7 -3.42 16.30 -20.48
N ILE A 8 -3.03 16.20 -19.20
CA ILE A 8 -3.45 17.14 -18.15
C ILE A 8 -2.74 18.48 -18.34
N LEU A 9 -1.43 18.46 -18.62
CA LEU A 9 -0.66 19.67 -18.89
C LEU A 9 -1.13 20.36 -20.19
N ALA A 10 -1.52 19.60 -21.21
CA ALA A 10 -2.12 20.15 -22.42
C ALA A 10 -3.47 20.84 -22.13
N ALA A 11 -4.32 20.22 -21.31
CA ALA A 11 -5.59 20.82 -20.90
C ALA A 11 -5.39 22.09 -20.06
N ILE A 12 -4.44 22.08 -19.12
CA ILE A 12 -4.07 23.25 -18.33
C ILE A 12 -3.55 24.38 -19.22
N THR A 13 -2.70 24.06 -20.20
CA THR A 13 -2.19 25.05 -21.15
C THR A 13 -3.30 25.66 -22.00
N LYS A 14 -4.26 24.84 -22.42
CA LYS A 14 -5.40 25.28 -23.24
C LYS A 14 -6.38 26.17 -22.47
N GLU A 15 -6.80 25.75 -21.28
CA GLU A 15 -7.88 26.42 -20.53
C GLU A 15 -7.36 27.56 -19.65
N PHE A 16 -6.14 27.45 -19.13
CA PHE A 16 -5.58 28.39 -18.17
C PHE A 16 -4.31 29.10 -18.66
N GLY A 17 -3.87 28.88 -19.91
CA GLY A 17 -2.67 29.51 -20.47
C GLY A 17 -1.35 28.96 -19.91
N GLY A 18 -1.39 27.83 -19.20
CA GLY A 18 -0.23 27.15 -18.65
C GLY A 18 -0.32 26.98 -17.14
N GLU A 19 0.74 26.41 -16.56
CA GLU A 19 0.81 26.18 -15.11
C GLU A 19 0.64 27.46 -14.27
N PRO A 20 1.24 28.62 -14.62
CA PRO A 20 1.08 29.84 -13.83
C PRO A 20 -0.39 30.33 -13.77
N GLY A 21 -1.08 30.34 -14.90
CA GLY A 21 -2.47 30.79 -14.97
C GLY A 21 -3.44 29.85 -14.26
N TYR A 22 -3.13 28.55 -14.20
CA TYR A 22 -3.86 27.60 -13.37
C TYR A 22 -3.72 27.93 -11.89
N TRP A 23 -2.51 28.19 -11.40
CA TRP A 23 -2.29 28.55 -9.99
C TRP A 23 -2.91 29.89 -9.61
N ASP A 24 -2.90 30.89 -10.51
CA ASP A 24 -3.60 32.16 -10.31
C ASP A 24 -5.12 31.95 -10.16
N HIS A 25 -5.70 31.03 -10.93
CA HIS A 25 -7.10 30.69 -10.83
C HIS A 25 -7.42 29.99 -9.50
N VAL A 26 -6.59 29.03 -9.09
CA VAL A 26 -6.71 28.34 -7.80
C VAL A 26 -6.59 29.34 -6.63
N ALA A 27 -5.69 30.32 -6.71
CA ALA A 27 -5.54 31.37 -5.69
C ALA A 27 -6.78 32.27 -5.60
N LYS A 28 -7.39 32.63 -6.74
CA LYS A 28 -8.65 33.40 -6.76
C LYS A 28 -9.80 32.59 -6.17
N ALA A 29 -9.99 31.35 -6.62
CA ALA A 29 -11.04 30.46 -6.11
C ALA A 29 -10.89 30.21 -4.60
N ALA A 30 -9.66 30.01 -4.11
CA ALA A 30 -9.37 29.89 -2.69
C ALA A 30 -9.75 31.16 -1.90
N LYS A 31 -9.45 32.35 -2.45
CA LYS A 31 -9.82 33.64 -1.85
C LYS A 31 -11.34 33.84 -1.80
N ASP A 32 -12.05 33.34 -2.80
CA ASP A 32 -13.52 33.39 -2.88
C ASP A 32 -14.21 32.34 -1.99
N GLY A 33 -13.43 31.53 -1.26
CA GLY A 33 -13.93 30.61 -0.23
C GLY A 33 -14.02 29.15 -0.66
N ASP A 34 -13.46 28.77 -1.81
CA ASP A 34 -13.35 27.37 -2.20
C ASP A 34 -12.37 26.63 -1.28
N LYS A 35 -12.94 25.80 -0.38
CA LYS A 35 -12.21 25.00 0.60
C LYS A 35 -11.28 23.99 -0.05
N HIS A 36 -11.58 23.50 -1.26
CA HIS A 36 -10.74 22.57 -1.97
C HIS A 36 -9.47 23.27 -2.48
N CYS A 37 -9.63 24.44 -3.11
CA CYS A 37 -8.49 25.26 -3.56
C CYS A 37 -7.64 25.77 -2.38
N LEU A 38 -8.26 26.16 -1.27
CA LEU A 38 -7.55 26.52 -0.02
C LEU A 38 -6.70 25.37 0.50
N SER A 39 -7.27 24.16 0.56
CA SER A 39 -6.54 22.95 0.98
C SER A 39 -5.39 22.61 0.04
N LEU A 40 -5.59 22.77 -1.28
CA LEU A 40 -4.57 22.52 -2.29
C LEU A 40 -3.36 23.47 -2.13
N LEU A 41 -3.61 24.76 -1.87
CA LEU A 41 -2.57 25.74 -1.60
C LEU A 41 -1.89 25.49 -0.24
N ALA A 42 -2.67 25.18 0.80
CA ALA A 42 -2.15 24.86 2.11
C ALA A 42 -1.20 23.64 2.07
N ALA A 43 -1.54 22.60 1.31
CA ALA A 43 -0.71 21.41 1.11
C ALA A 43 0.60 21.70 0.36
N ARG A 44 0.69 22.82 -0.39
CA ARG A 44 1.93 23.27 -1.04
C ARG A 44 2.80 24.12 -0.11
N ILE A 45 2.20 24.89 0.79
CA ILE A 45 2.91 25.72 1.77
C ILE A 45 3.42 24.85 2.93
N CYS A 46 2.57 23.97 3.44
CA CYS A 46 2.88 23.01 4.48
C CYS A 46 2.57 21.62 3.91
N PRO A 47 3.58 20.90 3.39
CA PRO A 47 3.39 19.54 2.92
C PRO A 47 2.73 18.73 4.02
N PRO A 48 1.64 18.00 3.74
CA PRO A 48 1.04 17.14 4.76
C PRO A 48 2.14 16.22 5.28
N PHE A 49 2.28 16.15 6.60
CA PHE A 49 3.20 15.25 7.29
C PHE A 49 2.79 13.82 6.93
N LYS A 50 3.27 13.31 5.81
CA LYS A 50 3.11 11.91 5.47
C LYS A 50 3.93 11.15 6.50
N ALA A 51 3.27 10.29 7.27
CA ALA A 51 3.95 9.29 8.07
C ALA A 51 4.95 8.59 7.14
N ARG A 52 6.24 8.87 7.33
CA ARG A 52 7.29 8.11 6.66
C ARG A 52 7.41 6.84 7.48
N SER A 53 7.07 5.70 6.88
CA SER A 53 7.47 4.40 7.42
C SER A 53 8.99 4.44 7.54
N ILE A 54 9.48 4.28 8.77
CA ILE A 54 10.91 4.18 9.03
C ILE A 54 11.30 2.78 8.54
N CYS A 55 12.37 2.69 7.76
CA CYS A 55 12.85 1.39 7.33
C CYS A 55 13.43 0.69 8.57
N VAL A 56 12.70 -0.30 9.10
CA VAL A 56 13.14 -1.12 10.24
C VAL A 56 13.78 -2.38 9.67
N GLU A 57 15.06 -2.60 10.00
CA GLU A 57 15.68 -3.90 9.78
C GLU A 57 15.11 -4.88 10.80
N LEU A 58 14.30 -5.82 10.31
CA LEU A 58 13.80 -6.93 11.08
C LEU A 58 14.72 -8.13 10.85
N ASP A 59 15.46 -8.51 11.88
CA ASP A 59 16.20 -9.75 11.90
C ASP A 59 15.23 -10.86 12.30
N LEU A 60 14.76 -11.61 11.30
CA LEU A 60 13.83 -12.72 11.50
C LEU A 60 14.63 -14.01 11.38
N GLU A 61 14.70 -14.76 12.48
CA GLU A 61 15.31 -16.08 12.50
C GLU A 61 14.27 -17.16 12.14
N GLY A 62 14.67 -18.17 11.36
CA GLY A 62 13.84 -19.30 10.99
C GLY A 62 13.30 -19.23 9.55
N ASP A 63 12.70 -20.34 9.11
CA ASP A 63 12.17 -20.51 7.74
C ASP A 63 10.66 -20.78 7.72
N THR A 64 10.02 -20.88 8.89
CA THR A 64 8.58 -21.14 8.97
C THR A 64 7.81 -19.87 9.24
N SER A 65 6.56 -19.82 8.75
CA SER A 65 5.65 -18.72 9.01
C SER A 65 5.36 -18.49 10.50
N LYS A 66 5.54 -19.53 11.32
CA LYS A 66 5.45 -19.41 12.77
C LYS A 66 6.65 -18.65 13.33
N ASP A 67 7.86 -18.95 12.86
CA ASP A 67 9.09 -18.26 13.28
C ASP A 67 9.03 -16.79 12.88
N TYR A 68 8.61 -16.49 11.64
CA TYR A 68 8.38 -15.11 11.18
C TYR A 68 7.33 -14.37 12.02
N THR A 69 6.23 -15.05 12.39
CA THR A 69 5.20 -14.45 13.27
C THR A 69 5.76 -14.11 14.64
N THR A 70 6.53 -15.03 15.24
CA THR A 70 7.17 -14.81 16.54
C THR A 70 8.18 -13.66 16.47
N GLY A 71 9.05 -13.62 15.45
CA GLY A 71 10.03 -12.55 15.28
C GLY A 71 9.39 -11.16 15.11
N VAL A 72 8.26 -11.06 14.39
CA VAL A 72 7.50 -9.79 14.29
C VAL A 72 6.94 -9.36 15.65
N LEU A 73 6.39 -10.30 16.43
CA LEU A 73 5.87 -10.01 17.77
C LEU A 73 6.98 -9.57 18.75
N ASP A 74 8.14 -10.21 18.67
CA ASP A 74 9.31 -9.86 19.49
C ASP A 74 9.85 -8.46 19.12
N ALA A 75 9.86 -8.10 17.83
CA ALA A 75 10.25 -6.77 17.38
C ALA A 75 9.30 -5.67 17.89
N VAL A 76 8.00 -5.95 17.99
CA VAL A 76 7.02 -5.05 18.60
C VAL A 76 7.26 -4.94 20.11
N ALA A 77 7.44 -6.06 20.80
CA ALA A 77 7.70 -6.07 22.24
C ALA A 77 8.99 -5.32 22.61
N GLY A 78 10.01 -5.40 21.75
CA GLY A 78 11.27 -4.66 21.87
C GLY A 78 11.20 -3.20 21.44
N GLY A 79 10.04 -2.70 21.00
CA GLY A 79 9.84 -1.31 20.58
C GLY A 79 10.55 -0.93 19.27
N LYS A 80 11.00 -1.92 18.50
CA LYS A 80 11.68 -1.70 17.20
C LYS A 80 10.69 -1.50 16.05
N LEU A 81 9.48 -2.04 16.19
CA LEU A 81 8.43 -2.00 15.17
C LEU A 81 7.12 -1.46 15.78
N PRO A 82 6.46 -0.47 15.15
CA PRO A 82 5.17 0.01 15.62
C PRO A 82 4.06 -1.04 15.39
N PRO A 83 3.04 -1.11 16.27
CA PRO A 83 1.99 -2.13 16.20
C PRO A 83 1.20 -2.14 14.88
N ASP A 84 0.97 -0.96 14.28
CA ASP A 84 0.23 -0.85 13.02
C ASP A 84 0.98 -1.50 11.85
N GLU A 85 2.31 -1.32 11.78
CA GLU A 85 3.14 -1.97 10.76
C GLU A 85 3.23 -3.48 11.00
N ALA A 86 3.31 -3.90 12.27
CA ALA A 86 3.28 -5.32 12.63
C ALA A 86 1.98 -6.01 12.22
N ALA A 87 0.82 -5.36 12.42
CA ALA A 87 -0.47 -5.90 11.99
C ALA A 87 -0.52 -6.11 10.46
N SER A 88 0.09 -5.18 9.70
CA SER A 88 0.21 -5.32 8.25
C SER A 88 1.10 -6.49 7.84
N LEU A 89 2.25 -6.68 8.49
CA LEU A 89 3.17 -7.80 8.23
C LEU A 89 2.54 -9.15 8.58
N LEU A 90 1.90 -9.27 9.75
CA LEU A 90 1.20 -10.48 10.16
C LEU A 90 0.07 -10.85 9.20
N SER A 91 -0.65 -9.86 8.68
CA SER A 91 -1.67 -10.08 7.67
C SER A 91 -1.09 -10.61 6.36
N ALA A 92 0.08 -10.12 5.95
CA ALA A 92 0.79 -10.62 4.77
C ALA A 92 1.26 -12.07 4.94
N ILE A 93 1.83 -12.42 6.11
CA ILE A 93 2.24 -13.79 6.44
C ILE A 93 1.02 -14.74 6.39
N LEU A 94 -0.11 -14.33 6.99
CA LEU A 94 -1.34 -15.12 6.98
C LEU A 94 -1.88 -15.33 5.55
N ALA A 95 -1.79 -14.31 4.70
CA ALA A 95 -2.23 -14.42 3.31
C ALA A 95 -1.36 -15.43 2.52
N GLY A 96 -0.04 -15.42 2.72
CA GLY A 96 0.87 -16.41 2.13
C GLY A 96 0.54 -17.84 2.55
N ASN A 97 0.38 -18.08 3.86
CA ASN A 97 0.06 -19.41 4.39
C ASN A 97 -1.27 -19.96 3.87
N LYS A 98 -2.27 -19.09 3.69
CA LYS A 98 -3.56 -19.51 3.14
C LYS A 98 -3.43 -20.01 1.71
N LEU A 99 -2.57 -19.40 0.90
CA LEU A 99 -2.32 -19.84 -0.48
C LEU A 99 -1.68 -21.22 -0.49
N GLU A 100 -0.60 -21.42 0.28
CA GLU A 100 0.08 -22.72 0.40
C GLU A 100 -0.88 -23.82 0.90
N MET A 101 -1.68 -23.52 1.92
CA MET A 101 -2.65 -24.47 2.47
C MET A 101 -3.74 -24.84 1.47
N ILE A 102 -4.19 -23.90 0.63
CA ILE A 102 -5.17 -24.17 -0.44
C ILE A 102 -4.55 -25.09 -1.49
N GLU A 103 -3.32 -24.83 -1.93
CA GLU A 103 -2.62 -25.69 -2.90
C GLU A 103 -2.42 -27.11 -2.36
N GLU A 104 -2.04 -27.26 -1.09
CA GLU A 104 -1.90 -28.58 -0.45
C GLU A 104 -3.25 -29.32 -0.37
N LEU A 105 -4.32 -28.60 -0.02
CA LEU A 105 -5.68 -29.17 0.02
C LEU A 105 -6.16 -29.62 -1.36
N GLU A 106 -5.94 -28.82 -2.41
CA GLU A 106 -6.26 -29.18 -3.79
C GLU A 106 -5.50 -30.43 -4.24
N GLN A 107 -4.19 -30.50 -3.97
CA GLN A 107 -3.39 -31.69 -4.28
C GLN A 107 -3.93 -32.95 -3.59
N ARG A 108 -4.29 -32.84 -2.31
CA ARG A 108 -4.85 -33.98 -1.55
C ARG A 108 -6.22 -34.41 -2.09
N VAL A 109 -7.08 -33.46 -2.45
CA VAL A 109 -8.38 -33.75 -3.06
C VAL A 109 -8.18 -34.48 -4.39
N ASN A 110 -7.33 -33.97 -5.28
CA ASN A 110 -7.04 -34.60 -6.57
C ASN A 110 -6.52 -36.03 -6.41
N GLN A 111 -5.58 -36.27 -5.48
CA GLN A 111 -5.08 -37.61 -5.19
C GLN A 111 -6.18 -38.57 -4.69
N MET A 112 -7.13 -38.07 -3.90
CA MET A 112 -8.26 -38.86 -3.44
C MET A 112 -9.24 -39.18 -4.58
N GLU A 113 -9.47 -38.24 -5.49
CA GLU A 113 -10.33 -38.43 -6.65
C GLU A 113 -9.72 -39.41 -7.66
N GLU A 114 -8.42 -39.31 -7.94
CA GLU A 114 -7.69 -40.26 -8.79
C GLU A 114 -7.76 -41.69 -8.25
N ARG A 115 -7.56 -41.87 -6.94
CA ARG A 115 -7.69 -43.19 -6.29
C ARG A 115 -9.10 -43.75 -6.38
N LYS A 116 -10.13 -42.89 -6.29
CA LYS A 116 -11.52 -43.32 -6.37
C LYS A 116 -11.94 -43.66 -7.80
N ASN A 117 -11.44 -42.94 -8.80
CA ASN A 117 -11.72 -43.20 -10.21
C ASN A 117 -10.92 -44.40 -10.78
N GLY A 118 -9.78 -44.76 -10.19
CA GLY A 118 -9.03 -45.97 -10.54
C GLY A 118 -9.63 -47.29 -10.06
N TYR A 119 -10.76 -47.25 -9.33
CA TYR A 119 -11.50 -48.41 -8.83
C TYR A 119 -12.81 -48.68 -9.62
N SER A 120 -13.00 -48.06 -10.79
CA SER A 120 -14.11 -48.36 -11.71
C SER A 120 -13.73 -49.37 -12.79
#